data_AF-A0A3B6CFC5-F1
#
_entry.id   AF-A0A3B6CFC5-F1
#
_cell.length_a   1.000
_cell.length_b   1.000
_cell.length_c   1.000
_cell.angle_alpha   90.00
_cell.angle_beta   90.00
_cell.angle_gamma   90.00
#
_symmetry.space_group_name_H-M   'P 1'
#
loop_
_entity.id
_entity.type
_entity.pdbx_description
1 polymer ?
#
loop_
_entity_poly.entity_id
_entity_poly.type
_entity_poly.pdbx_seq_one_letter_code
_entity_poly.pdbx_strand_id
1 'polypeptide(L)'
;MGTAGATNEVATLKEAVSAAELNAAAEWTERERQEARVAEVRQELQALMEKHERLERDSKTRESELAWALESAKATKAEAHKALQEIEMVKKIAAGAFADLPRSVSDAAAFYRAEEGSSTEKVFWSQYAEAGHPVPPSDQLKQLVELHKVAEQAMKGLIVRLWPGEAMPGSYFGLVRRLVDACPWVEVIKRSACIEGARRALARAKVHWGRLDAERLITDVPPAGKEYRTPEMYYKTVLKGARKIADECPRYVIIE
;
A
#
# COMPACT_ATOMS: atom_id res chain seq x y z
N MET A 1 36.05 129.37 9.31
CA MET A 1 36.33 127.97 8.90
C MET A 1 35.33 127.08 9.64
N GLY A 2 34.40 126.39 8.98
CA GLY A 2 33.45 125.52 9.71
C GLY A 2 32.22 124.95 8.96
N THR A 3 31.85 125.44 7.78
CA THR A 3 30.58 125.03 7.12
C THR A 3 30.73 124.02 5.97
N ALA A 4 31.89 123.97 5.30
CA ALA A 4 32.12 123.06 4.17
C ALA A 4 32.45 121.60 4.58
N GLY A 5 32.95 121.39 5.81
CA GLY A 5 33.23 120.05 6.35
C GLY A 5 31.94 119.30 6.74
N ALA A 6 31.01 119.98 7.40
CA ALA A 6 29.74 119.41 7.84
C ALA A 6 28.83 118.99 6.67
N THR A 7 28.86 119.69 5.53
CA THR A 7 28.07 119.32 4.33
C THR A 7 28.59 118.08 3.61
N ASN A 8 29.91 117.83 3.63
CA ASN A 8 30.49 116.62 3.04
C ASN A 8 30.25 115.37 3.92
N GLU A 9 30.26 115.52 5.24
CA GLU A 9 29.93 114.44 6.18
C GLU A 9 28.44 114.06 6.11
N VAL A 10 27.54 115.03 5.99
CA VAL A 10 26.10 114.74 5.81
C VAL A 10 25.81 114.05 4.48
N ALA A 11 26.52 114.42 3.40
CA ALA A 11 26.36 113.76 2.10
C ALA A 11 26.84 112.29 2.13
N THR A 12 28.01 112.04 2.72
CA THR A 12 28.56 110.68 2.88
C THR A 12 27.72 109.80 3.80
N LEU A 13 27.18 110.35 4.89
CA LEU A 13 26.25 109.63 5.76
C LEU A 13 24.93 109.28 5.06
N LYS A 14 24.38 110.18 4.23
CA LYS A 14 23.14 109.92 3.48
C LYS A 14 23.32 108.85 2.41
N GLU A 15 24.48 108.83 1.75
CA GLU A 15 24.85 107.80 0.79
C GLU A 15 25.06 106.44 1.49
N ALA A 16 25.72 106.43 2.65
CA ALA A 16 25.89 105.25 3.48
C ALA A 16 24.55 104.69 4.00
N VAL A 17 23.62 105.56 4.42
CA VAL A 17 22.26 105.16 4.84
C VAL A 17 21.48 104.57 3.66
N SER A 18 21.53 105.19 2.48
CA SER A 18 20.82 104.67 1.30
C SER A 18 21.38 103.31 0.84
N ALA A 19 22.71 103.13 0.91
CA ALA A 19 23.35 101.85 0.65
C ALA A 19 22.98 100.78 1.70
N ALA A 20 22.88 101.16 2.97
CA ALA A 20 22.44 100.28 4.05
C ALA A 20 20.96 99.86 3.88
N GLU A 21 20.08 100.75 3.45
CA GLU A 21 18.67 100.45 3.17
C GLU A 21 18.51 99.49 1.98
N LEU A 22 19.27 99.70 0.90
CA LEU A 22 19.29 98.77 -0.25
C LEU A 22 19.83 97.39 0.13
N ASN A 23 20.91 97.34 0.92
CA ASN A 23 21.46 96.07 1.43
C ASN A 23 20.47 95.36 2.35
N ALA A 24 19.79 96.09 3.25
CA ALA A 24 18.78 95.52 4.12
C ALA A 24 17.61 94.92 3.32
N ALA A 25 17.14 95.60 2.27
CA ALA A 25 16.10 95.06 1.39
C ALA A 25 16.55 93.79 0.66
N ALA A 26 17.79 93.75 0.17
CA ALA A 26 18.36 92.56 -0.45
C ALA A 26 18.51 91.40 0.54
N GLU A 27 18.97 91.67 1.77
CA GLU A 27 19.06 90.65 2.82
C GLU A 27 17.69 90.09 3.21
N TRP A 28 16.66 90.93 3.29
CA TRP A 28 15.29 90.49 3.59
C TRP A 28 14.75 89.55 2.52
N THR A 29 14.90 89.91 1.25
CA THR A 29 14.45 89.05 0.13
C THR A 29 15.21 87.73 0.06
N GLU A 30 16.51 87.74 0.35
CA GLU A 30 17.29 86.49 0.41
C GLU A 30 16.89 85.64 1.64
N ARG A 31 16.65 86.24 2.81
CA ARG A 31 16.15 85.51 3.99
C ARG A 31 14.81 84.85 3.72
N GLU A 32 13.87 85.56 3.12
CA GLU A 32 12.56 85.02 2.75
C GLU A 32 12.70 83.83 1.78
N ARG A 33 13.63 83.91 0.82
CA ARG A 33 13.95 82.79 -0.08
C ARG A 33 14.54 81.60 0.67
N GLN A 34 15.45 81.82 1.60
CA GLN A 34 16.05 80.75 2.40
C GLN A 34 15.02 80.12 3.34
N GLU A 35 14.12 80.90 3.94
CA GLU A 35 13.01 80.40 4.76
C GLU A 35 12.06 79.51 3.95
N ALA A 36 11.73 79.89 2.71
CA ALA A 36 10.93 79.05 1.83
C ALA A 36 11.61 77.70 1.51
N ARG A 37 12.92 77.70 1.21
CA ARG A 37 13.70 76.46 0.99
C ARG A 37 13.74 75.59 2.24
N VAL A 38 13.91 76.19 3.42
CA VAL A 38 13.89 75.46 4.70
C VAL A 38 12.51 74.85 4.96
N ALA A 39 11.42 75.55 4.61
CA ALA A 39 10.07 75.01 4.72
C ALA A 39 9.85 73.81 3.79
N GLU A 40 10.32 73.87 2.54
CA GLU A 40 10.26 72.76 1.57
C GLU A 40 11.03 71.53 2.07
N VAL A 41 12.29 71.72 2.48
CA VAL A 41 13.12 70.63 3.03
C VAL A 41 12.48 70.01 4.27
N ARG A 42 11.83 70.79 5.13
CA ARG A 42 11.09 70.27 6.29
C ARG A 42 9.91 69.39 5.87
N GLN A 43 9.16 69.78 4.84
CA GLN A 43 8.05 68.97 4.32
C GLN A 43 8.56 67.66 3.69
N GLU A 44 9.63 67.72 2.89
CA GLU A 44 10.23 66.53 2.29
C GLU A 44 10.75 65.56 3.36
N LEU A 45 11.39 66.09 4.40
CA LEU A 45 11.89 65.28 5.51
C LEU A 45 10.74 64.58 6.24
N GLN A 46 9.63 65.27 6.47
CA GLN A 46 8.44 64.68 7.08
C GLN A 46 7.83 63.60 6.18
N ALA A 47 7.70 63.84 4.88
CA ALA A 47 7.19 62.85 3.93
C ALA A 47 8.08 61.59 3.87
N LEU A 48 9.41 61.77 3.91
CA LEU A 48 10.37 60.67 3.97
C LEU A 48 10.26 59.88 5.27
N MET A 49 10.06 60.55 6.40
CA MET A 49 9.85 59.92 7.70
C MET A 49 8.60 59.03 7.69
N GLU A 50 7.46 59.55 7.22
CA GLU A 50 6.22 58.78 7.10
C GLU A 50 6.35 57.58 6.14
N LYS A 51 7.14 57.73 5.07
CA LYS A 51 7.43 56.63 4.14
C LYS A 51 8.30 55.56 4.81
N HIS A 52 9.30 55.97 5.60
CA HIS A 52 10.16 55.04 6.32
C HIS A 52 9.37 54.24 7.36
N GLU A 53 8.52 54.90 8.16
CA GLU A 53 7.66 54.21 9.14
C GLU A 53 6.70 53.22 8.47
N ARG A 54 6.15 53.56 7.29
CA ARG A 54 5.34 52.63 6.49
C ARG A 54 6.14 51.41 6.07
N LEU A 55 7.33 51.61 5.50
CA LEU A 55 8.21 50.52 5.10
C LEU A 55 8.64 49.64 6.28
N GLU A 56 8.87 50.22 7.45
CA GLU A 56 9.21 49.44 8.65
C GLU A 56 8.05 48.56 9.10
N ARG A 57 6.81 49.08 9.07
CA ARG A 57 5.59 48.30 9.36
C ARG A 57 5.37 47.18 8.33
N ASP A 58 5.57 47.48 7.05
CA ASP A 58 5.45 46.48 5.97
C ASP A 58 6.55 45.41 6.09
N SER A 59 7.78 45.77 6.46
CA SER A 59 8.88 44.82 6.70
C SER A 59 8.54 43.86 7.82
N LYS A 60 8.08 44.36 8.97
CA LYS A 60 7.66 43.53 10.11
C LYS A 60 6.51 42.58 9.76
N THR A 61 5.57 43.04 8.93
CA THR A 61 4.46 42.20 8.45
C THR A 61 4.97 41.07 7.58
N ARG A 62 5.83 41.37 6.60
CA ARG A 62 6.44 40.36 5.73
C ARG A 62 7.32 39.38 6.49
N GLU A 63 8.07 39.83 7.49
CA GLU A 63 8.86 38.96 8.37
C GLU A 63 7.96 37.95 9.10
N SER A 64 6.79 38.40 9.58
CA SER A 64 5.81 37.55 10.24
C SER A 64 5.19 36.52 9.28
N GLU A 65 4.85 36.94 8.06
CA GLU A 65 4.33 36.05 7.01
C GLU A 65 5.35 35.00 6.59
N LEU A 66 6.62 35.38 6.42
CA LEU A 66 7.70 34.47 6.07
C LEU A 66 7.98 33.47 7.20
N ALA A 67 7.94 33.91 8.46
CA ALA A 67 8.08 33.02 9.61
C ALA A 67 6.95 31.98 9.64
N TRP A 68 5.71 32.41 9.43
CA TRP A 68 4.56 31.51 9.36
C TRP A 68 4.66 30.51 8.20
N ALA A 69 5.02 30.98 7.00
CA ALA A 69 5.18 30.13 5.82
C ALA A 69 6.29 29.08 6.00
N LEU A 70 7.39 29.46 6.66
CA LEU A 70 8.51 28.57 6.95
C LEU A 70 8.13 27.48 7.96
N GLU A 71 7.40 27.82 9.01
CA GLU A 71 6.91 26.82 9.97
C GLU A 71 5.87 25.88 9.34
N SER A 72 4.95 26.41 8.54
CA SER A 72 4.01 25.59 7.76
C SER A 72 4.75 24.63 6.82
N ALA A 73 5.78 25.12 6.10
CA ALA A 73 6.58 24.29 5.20
C ALA A 73 7.38 23.20 5.93
N LYS A 74 7.85 23.46 7.15
CA LYS A 74 8.49 22.44 8.00
C LYS A 74 7.49 21.37 8.42
N ALA A 75 6.28 21.77 8.81
CA ALA A 75 5.21 20.84 9.19
C ALA A 75 4.83 19.93 8.02
N THR A 76 4.57 20.49 6.83
CA THR A 76 4.24 19.69 5.64
C THR A 76 5.38 18.78 5.22
N LYS A 77 6.64 19.23 5.34
CA LYS A 77 7.81 18.38 5.11
C LYS A 77 7.86 17.21 6.10
N ALA A 78 7.58 17.43 7.38
CA ALA A 78 7.57 16.37 8.39
C ALA A 78 6.49 15.32 8.10
N GLU A 79 5.28 15.76 7.72
CA GLU A 79 4.19 14.88 7.31
C GLU A 79 4.54 14.06 6.07
N ALA A 80 5.15 14.68 5.05
CA ALA A 80 5.61 13.98 3.86
C ALA A 80 6.70 12.93 4.17
N HIS A 81 7.62 13.24 5.10
CA HIS A 81 8.62 12.27 5.54
C HIS A 81 7.99 11.08 6.28
N LYS A 82 6.98 11.32 7.12
CA LYS A 82 6.23 10.26 7.78
C LYS A 82 5.53 9.35 6.77
N ALA A 83 4.84 9.93 5.79
CA ALA A 83 4.19 9.17 4.71
C ALA A 83 5.19 8.34 3.90
N LEU A 84 6.38 8.88 3.60
CA LEU A 84 7.45 8.12 2.94
C LEU A 84 7.94 6.93 3.77
N GLN A 85 8.09 7.09 5.10
CA GLN A 85 8.45 5.99 5.98
C GLN A 85 7.38 4.90 6.03
N GLU A 86 6.10 5.28 6.07
CA GLU A 86 4.97 4.36 6.00
C GLU A 86 4.97 3.57 4.68
N ILE A 87 5.20 4.25 3.54
CA ILE A 87 5.32 3.60 2.22
C ILE A 87 6.49 2.61 2.20
N GLU A 88 7.66 2.99 2.74
CA GLU A 88 8.83 2.11 2.77
C GLU A 88 8.61 0.89 3.68
N MET A 89 7.91 1.06 4.81
CA MET A 89 7.49 -0.06 5.67
C MET A 89 6.54 -1.01 4.94
N VAL A 90 5.51 -0.47 4.27
CA VAL A 90 4.57 -1.26 3.46
C VAL A 90 5.30 -2.02 2.36
N LYS A 91 6.26 -1.39 1.68
CA LYS A 91 7.10 -2.04 0.67
C LYS A 91 7.90 -3.22 1.22
N LYS A 92 8.48 -3.10 2.42
CA LYS A 92 9.21 -4.21 3.07
C LYS A 92 8.30 -5.36 3.45
N ILE A 93 7.12 -5.06 4.00
CA ILE A 93 6.12 -6.09 4.34
C ILE A 93 5.65 -6.81 3.07
N ALA A 94 5.36 -6.05 2.02
CA ALA A 94 4.97 -6.58 0.72
C ALA A 94 6.05 -7.49 0.12
N ALA A 95 7.33 -7.10 0.18
CA ALA A 95 8.43 -7.92 -0.32
C ALA A 95 8.49 -9.31 0.35
N GLY A 96 8.17 -9.41 1.65
CA GLY A 96 8.06 -10.69 2.35
C GLY A 96 6.78 -11.47 2.02
N ALA A 97 5.62 -10.81 2.05
CA ALA A 97 4.32 -11.44 1.79
C ALA A 97 4.18 -11.95 0.34
N PHE A 98 4.91 -11.34 -0.59
CA PHE A 98 4.86 -11.65 -2.03
C PHE A 98 6.13 -12.31 -2.55
N ALA A 99 6.96 -12.90 -1.68
CA ALA A 99 8.21 -13.54 -2.09
C ALA A 99 8.01 -14.60 -3.18
N ASP A 100 6.91 -15.36 -3.11
CA ASP A 100 6.56 -16.40 -4.09
C ASP A 100 5.76 -15.88 -5.29
N LEU A 101 5.27 -14.64 -5.25
CA LEU A 101 4.42 -14.07 -6.32
C LEU A 101 5.09 -14.14 -7.70
N PRO A 102 6.38 -13.79 -7.90
CA PRO A 102 7.02 -13.91 -9.20
C PRO A 102 6.97 -15.34 -9.78
N ARG A 103 7.10 -16.34 -8.91
CA ARG A 103 7.01 -17.75 -9.30
C ARG A 103 5.58 -18.14 -9.66
N SER A 104 4.60 -17.78 -8.83
CA SER A 104 3.18 -18.02 -9.12
C SER A 104 2.72 -17.36 -10.43
N VAL A 105 3.20 -16.15 -10.71
CA VAL A 105 2.92 -15.44 -11.98
C VAL A 105 3.54 -16.18 -13.16
N SER A 106 4.77 -16.66 -13.03
CA SER A 106 5.45 -17.45 -14.08
C SER A 106 4.70 -18.76 -14.36
N ASP A 107 4.26 -19.44 -13.30
CA ASP A 107 3.49 -20.69 -13.40
C ASP A 107 2.13 -20.43 -14.05
N ALA A 108 1.43 -19.35 -13.67
CA ALA A 108 0.18 -18.94 -14.30
C ALA A 108 0.37 -18.60 -15.78
N ALA A 109 1.40 -17.83 -16.13
CA ALA A 109 1.71 -17.51 -17.52
C ALA A 109 2.08 -18.75 -18.35
N ALA A 110 2.74 -19.75 -17.77
CA ALA A 110 2.99 -21.03 -18.42
C ALA A 110 1.69 -21.82 -18.64
N PHE A 111 0.83 -21.89 -17.63
CA PHE A 111 -0.46 -22.58 -17.68
C PHE A 111 -1.37 -22.01 -18.78
N TYR A 112 -1.63 -20.70 -18.76
CA TYR A 112 -2.55 -20.07 -19.73
C TYR A 112 -1.95 -19.96 -21.14
N ARG A 113 -0.63 -20.01 -21.30
CA ARG A 113 -0.01 -20.14 -22.64
C ARG A 113 -0.39 -21.45 -23.33
N ALA A 114 -0.49 -22.53 -22.57
CA ALA A 114 -0.81 -23.87 -23.08
C ALA A 114 -2.31 -24.07 -23.35
N GLU A 115 -3.18 -23.15 -22.91
CA GLU A 115 -4.62 -23.23 -23.13
C GLU A 115 -4.99 -22.91 -24.59
N GLU A 116 -5.82 -23.76 -25.22
CA GLU A 116 -6.34 -23.54 -26.58
C GLU A 116 -7.40 -22.43 -26.58
N GLY A 117 -7.30 -21.51 -27.55
CA GLY A 117 -8.13 -20.30 -27.62
C GLY A 117 -7.44 -19.05 -27.08
N SER A 118 -8.12 -17.91 -27.23
CA SER A 118 -7.69 -16.61 -26.70
C SER A 118 -8.55 -16.28 -25.48
N SER A 119 -8.03 -16.56 -24.28
CA SER A 119 -8.66 -16.15 -23.02
C SER A 119 -8.09 -14.80 -22.56
N THR A 120 -8.90 -14.01 -21.87
CA THR A 120 -8.49 -12.71 -21.29
C THR A 120 -7.33 -12.86 -20.31
N GLU A 121 -7.29 -13.97 -19.60
CA GLU A 121 -6.28 -14.39 -18.65
C GLU A 121 -4.96 -14.68 -19.35
N LYS A 122 -4.99 -15.34 -20.52
CA LYS A 122 -3.81 -15.57 -21.34
C LYS A 122 -3.17 -14.25 -21.77
N VAL A 123 -3.95 -13.29 -22.24
CA VAL A 123 -3.45 -11.95 -22.60
C VAL A 123 -2.88 -11.23 -21.35
N PHE A 124 -3.61 -11.27 -20.23
CA PHE A 124 -3.21 -10.64 -18.98
C PHE A 124 -1.88 -11.19 -18.44
N TRP A 125 -1.68 -12.51 -18.38
CA TRP A 125 -0.47 -13.10 -17.81
C TRP A 125 0.74 -12.98 -18.75
N SER A 126 0.51 -12.87 -20.07
CA SER A 126 1.57 -12.68 -21.06
C SER A 126 2.39 -11.41 -20.82
N GLN A 127 1.77 -10.34 -20.31
CA GLN A 127 2.43 -9.05 -20.07
C GLN A 127 3.45 -9.07 -18.92
N TYR A 128 3.47 -10.13 -18.11
CA TYR A 128 4.39 -10.31 -16.99
C TYR A 128 5.43 -11.41 -17.22
N ALA A 129 5.45 -12.01 -18.41
CA ALA A 129 6.34 -13.11 -18.76
C ALA A 129 7.79 -12.66 -19.04
N GLU A 130 8.01 -11.38 -19.32
CA GLU A 130 9.35 -10.83 -19.61
C GLU A 130 10.02 -10.34 -18.32
N ALA A 131 10.90 -11.18 -17.79
CA ALA A 131 11.63 -10.92 -16.55
C ALA A 131 12.78 -9.94 -16.80
N GLY A 132 12.62 -8.70 -16.36
CA GLY A 132 13.72 -7.73 -16.40
C GLY A 132 13.63 -6.60 -15.38
N HIS A 133 12.42 -6.26 -14.91
CA HIS A 133 12.23 -5.09 -14.05
C HIS A 133 11.39 -5.38 -12.80
N PRO A 134 11.67 -4.71 -11.67
CA PRO A 134 10.78 -4.73 -10.51
C PRO A 134 9.38 -4.25 -10.94
N VAL A 135 8.39 -5.13 -10.78
CA VAL A 135 6.99 -4.82 -11.10
C VAL A 135 6.49 -3.76 -10.11
N PRO A 136 5.81 -2.68 -10.57
CA PRO A 136 5.23 -1.69 -9.68
C PRO A 136 4.25 -2.31 -8.67
N PRO A 137 4.16 -1.80 -7.43
CA PRO A 137 3.27 -2.35 -6.40
C PRO A 137 1.79 -2.46 -6.82
N SER A 138 1.31 -1.52 -7.64
CA SER A 138 -0.05 -1.54 -8.19
C SER A 138 -0.31 -2.76 -9.06
N ASP A 139 0.69 -3.20 -9.84
CA ASP A 139 0.55 -4.34 -10.73
C ASP A 139 0.74 -5.65 -9.97
N GLN A 140 1.58 -5.67 -8.93
CA GLN A 140 1.63 -6.79 -7.98
C GLN A 140 0.26 -7.03 -7.32
N LEU A 141 -0.45 -5.97 -6.95
CA LEU A 141 -1.80 -6.10 -6.38
C LEU A 141 -2.80 -6.67 -7.40
N LYS A 142 -2.74 -6.24 -8.67
CA LYS A 142 -3.60 -6.81 -9.74
C LYS A 142 -3.31 -8.30 -9.95
N GLN A 143 -2.04 -8.70 -9.98
CA GLN A 143 -1.64 -10.10 -10.09
C GLN A 143 -2.22 -10.94 -8.93
N LEU A 144 -2.16 -10.42 -7.71
CA LEU A 144 -2.72 -11.10 -6.53
C LEU A 144 -4.24 -11.26 -6.61
N VAL A 145 -4.95 -10.21 -7.04
CA VAL A 145 -6.41 -10.25 -7.17
C VAL A 145 -6.85 -11.30 -8.20
N GLU A 146 -6.17 -11.37 -9.35
CA GLU A 146 -6.47 -12.39 -10.36
C GLU A 146 -6.16 -13.80 -9.86
N LEU A 147 -5.04 -14.00 -9.15
CA LEU A 147 -4.71 -15.29 -8.56
C LEU A 147 -5.77 -15.73 -7.52
N HIS A 148 -6.24 -14.79 -6.69
CA HIS A 148 -7.29 -15.04 -5.70
C HIS A 148 -8.61 -15.44 -6.36
N LYS A 149 -9.00 -14.76 -7.44
CA LYS A 149 -10.20 -15.08 -8.22
C LYS A 149 -10.14 -16.50 -8.80
N VAL A 150 -9.01 -16.91 -9.37
CA VAL A 150 -8.81 -18.27 -9.88
C VAL A 150 -8.88 -19.30 -8.74
N ALA A 151 -8.24 -19.03 -7.61
CA ALA A 151 -8.28 -19.88 -6.43
C ALA A 151 -9.71 -20.05 -5.90
N GLU A 152 -10.48 -18.97 -5.83
CA GLU A 152 -11.88 -18.99 -5.41
C GLU A 152 -12.72 -19.91 -6.30
N GLN A 153 -12.58 -19.79 -7.62
CA GLN A 153 -13.32 -20.63 -8.57
C GLN A 153 -12.92 -22.11 -8.47
N ALA A 154 -11.62 -22.38 -8.31
CA ALA A 154 -11.13 -23.74 -8.09
C ALA A 154 -11.72 -24.35 -6.81
N MET A 155 -11.77 -23.59 -5.71
CA MET A 155 -12.37 -24.03 -4.45
C MET A 155 -13.87 -24.27 -4.59
N LYS A 156 -14.61 -23.38 -5.26
CA LYS A 156 -16.04 -23.60 -5.57
C LYS A 156 -16.24 -24.88 -6.36
N GLY A 157 -15.46 -25.10 -7.41
CA GLY A 157 -15.52 -26.32 -8.22
C GLY A 157 -15.16 -27.59 -7.45
N LEU A 158 -14.27 -27.51 -6.46
CA LEU A 158 -13.99 -28.61 -5.54
C LEU A 158 -15.17 -28.87 -4.60
N ILE A 159 -15.74 -27.82 -4.00
CA ILE A 159 -16.88 -27.92 -3.06
C ILE A 159 -18.11 -28.53 -3.74
N VAL A 160 -18.44 -28.11 -4.97
CA VAL A 160 -19.56 -28.70 -5.73
C VAL A 160 -19.38 -30.21 -5.91
N ARG A 161 -18.15 -30.67 -6.13
CA ARG A 161 -17.84 -32.10 -6.34
C ARG A 161 -17.88 -32.92 -5.05
N LEU A 162 -17.43 -32.33 -3.95
CA LEU A 162 -17.35 -33.01 -2.66
C LEU A 162 -18.70 -33.02 -1.91
N TRP A 163 -19.50 -31.95 -2.04
CA TRP A 163 -20.80 -31.81 -1.39
C TRP A 163 -21.90 -31.45 -2.40
N PRO A 164 -22.30 -32.39 -3.26
CA PRO A 164 -23.38 -32.14 -4.20
C PRO A 164 -24.70 -31.91 -3.45
N GLY A 165 -25.30 -30.74 -3.62
CA GLY A 165 -26.60 -30.38 -3.02
C GLY A 165 -26.52 -29.51 -1.77
N GLU A 166 -25.33 -29.28 -1.20
CA GLU A 166 -25.18 -28.28 -0.14
C GLU A 166 -25.09 -26.85 -0.69
N ALA A 167 -25.61 -25.89 0.06
CA ALA A 167 -25.51 -24.48 -0.28
C ALA A 167 -24.04 -24.05 -0.38
N MET A 168 -23.69 -23.35 -1.46
CA MET A 168 -22.34 -22.81 -1.65
C MET A 168 -22.04 -21.74 -0.58
N PRO A 169 -20.83 -21.73 0.02
CA PRO A 169 -20.45 -20.65 0.92
C PRO A 169 -20.43 -19.32 0.19
N GLY A 170 -21.02 -18.28 0.79
CA GLY A 170 -21.15 -16.96 0.19
C GLY A 170 -19.89 -16.08 0.25
N SER A 171 -18.80 -16.57 0.84
CA SER A 171 -17.54 -15.82 0.99
C SER A 171 -16.32 -16.70 0.78
N TYR A 172 -15.19 -16.12 0.35
CA TYR A 172 -13.93 -16.83 0.19
C TYR A 172 -13.48 -17.52 1.49
N PHE A 173 -13.59 -16.82 2.63
CA PHE A 173 -13.32 -17.42 3.94
C PHE A 173 -14.21 -18.64 4.20
N GLY A 174 -15.50 -18.57 3.84
CA GLY A 174 -16.40 -19.71 3.94
C GLY A 174 -15.98 -20.90 3.07
N LEU A 175 -15.45 -20.65 1.86
CA LEU A 175 -14.88 -21.71 1.00
C LEU A 175 -13.68 -22.38 1.69
N VAL A 176 -12.71 -21.59 2.15
CA VAL A 176 -11.53 -22.09 2.86
C VAL A 176 -11.95 -22.87 4.12
N ARG A 177 -12.90 -22.32 4.89
CA ARG A 177 -13.36 -22.93 6.13
C ARG A 177 -14.03 -24.28 5.88
N ARG A 178 -14.90 -24.39 4.88
CA ARG A 178 -15.52 -25.66 4.49
C ARG A 178 -14.48 -26.72 4.13
N LEU A 179 -13.42 -26.34 3.41
CA LEU A 179 -12.34 -27.26 3.05
C LEU A 179 -11.53 -27.70 4.28
N VAL A 180 -11.23 -26.79 5.20
CA VAL A 180 -10.50 -27.11 6.44
C VAL A 180 -11.33 -28.03 7.35
N ASP A 181 -12.62 -27.73 7.51
CA ASP A 181 -13.53 -28.53 8.34
C ASP A 181 -13.79 -29.92 7.73
N ALA A 182 -13.56 -30.10 6.43
CA ALA A 182 -13.63 -31.39 5.77
C ALA A 182 -12.42 -32.29 6.04
N CYS A 183 -11.27 -31.77 6.47
CA CYS A 183 -10.06 -32.58 6.67
C CYS A 183 -10.28 -33.76 7.64
N PRO A 184 -10.89 -33.57 8.83
CA PRO A 184 -11.26 -34.69 9.69
C PRO A 184 -12.26 -35.65 9.04
N TRP A 185 -13.19 -35.14 8.25
CA TRP A 185 -14.20 -35.93 7.56
C TRP A 185 -13.60 -36.86 6.49
N VAL A 186 -12.50 -36.46 5.84
CA VAL A 186 -11.75 -37.32 4.92
C VAL A 186 -11.18 -38.55 5.63
N GLU A 187 -10.69 -38.42 6.86
CA GLU A 187 -10.22 -39.56 7.65
C GLU A 187 -11.37 -40.50 8.03
N VAL A 188 -12.54 -39.94 8.36
CA VAL A 188 -13.77 -40.73 8.59
C VAL A 188 -14.15 -41.51 7.32
N ILE A 189 -14.10 -40.88 6.14
CA ILE A 189 -14.36 -41.56 4.86
C ILE A 189 -13.35 -42.68 4.61
N LYS A 190 -12.05 -42.43 4.79
CA LYS A 190 -11.01 -43.45 4.60
C LYS A 190 -11.24 -44.66 5.50
N ARG A 191 -11.57 -44.42 6.78
CA ARG A 191 -11.87 -45.47 7.75
C ARG A 191 -13.13 -46.26 7.37
N SER A 192 -14.20 -45.56 7.00
CA SER A 192 -15.44 -46.17 6.52
C SER A 192 -15.19 -47.08 5.30
N ALA A 193 -14.48 -46.59 4.28
CA ALA A 193 -14.18 -47.35 3.07
C ALA A 193 -13.33 -48.59 3.37
N CYS A 194 -12.38 -48.48 4.31
CA CYS A 194 -11.59 -49.62 4.80
C CYS A 194 -12.46 -50.67 5.49
N ILE A 195 -13.33 -50.25 6.41
CA ILE A 195 -14.26 -51.13 7.13
C ILE A 195 -15.19 -51.84 6.15
N GLU A 196 -15.76 -51.11 5.18
CA GLU A 196 -16.67 -51.70 4.20
C GLU A 196 -15.97 -52.72 3.29
N GLY A 197 -14.77 -52.40 2.82
CA GLY A 197 -13.96 -53.31 2.03
C GLY A 197 -13.63 -54.58 2.80
N ALA A 198 -13.22 -54.45 4.07
CA ALA A 198 -12.93 -55.57 4.96
C ALA A 198 -14.19 -56.43 5.22
N ARG A 199 -15.33 -55.81 5.50
CA ARG A 199 -16.62 -56.48 5.72
C ARG A 199 -16.98 -57.38 4.54
N ARG A 200 -16.87 -56.86 3.31
CA ARG A 200 -17.16 -57.62 2.08
C ARG A 200 -16.16 -58.73 1.83
N ALA A 201 -14.88 -58.48 2.03
CA ALA A 201 -13.84 -59.48 1.86
C ALA A 201 -14.04 -60.66 2.83
N LEU A 202 -14.30 -60.36 4.11
CA LEU A 202 -14.54 -61.37 5.14
C LEU A 202 -15.85 -62.13 4.90
N ALA A 203 -16.91 -61.47 4.44
CA ALA A 203 -18.16 -62.14 4.06
C ALA A 203 -17.93 -63.14 2.91
N ARG A 204 -17.17 -62.75 1.88
CA ARG A 204 -16.81 -63.66 0.76
C ARG A 204 -15.93 -64.82 1.23
N ALA A 205 -15.00 -64.59 2.16
CA ALA A 205 -14.22 -65.66 2.78
C ALA A 205 -15.10 -66.63 3.58
N LYS A 206 -16.05 -66.12 4.36
CA LYS A 206 -17.00 -66.90 5.16
C LYS A 206 -17.84 -67.87 4.32
N VAL A 207 -18.21 -67.48 3.08
CA VAL A 207 -18.94 -68.37 2.14
C VAL A 207 -18.14 -69.63 1.81
N HIS A 208 -16.81 -69.54 1.69
CA HIS A 208 -15.94 -70.68 1.41
C HIS A 208 -15.46 -71.41 2.67
N TRP A 209 -15.32 -70.68 3.78
CA TRP A 209 -14.92 -71.22 5.08
C TRP A 209 -16.00 -70.93 6.13
N GLY A 210 -17.07 -71.71 6.15
CA GLY A 210 -18.24 -71.46 7.02
C GLY A 210 -17.94 -71.39 8.52
N ARG A 211 -16.86 -72.04 8.99
CA ARG A 211 -16.40 -72.00 10.39
C ARG A 211 -15.38 -70.88 10.67
N LEU A 212 -15.08 -70.02 9.70
CA LEU A 212 -14.14 -68.91 9.86
C LEU A 212 -14.67 -67.93 10.91
N ASP A 213 -13.89 -67.69 11.95
CA ASP A 213 -14.12 -66.59 12.88
C ASP A 213 -13.26 -65.40 12.44
N ALA A 214 -13.93 -64.30 12.06
CA ALA A 214 -13.27 -63.14 11.46
C ALA A 214 -12.45 -62.34 12.46
N GLU A 215 -12.90 -62.28 13.72
CA GLU A 215 -12.19 -61.57 14.78
C GLU A 215 -10.92 -62.35 15.14
N ARG A 216 -11.09 -63.66 15.40
CA ARG A 216 -9.96 -64.56 15.70
C ARG A 216 -8.94 -64.65 14.57
N LEU A 217 -9.38 -64.57 13.30
CA LEU A 217 -8.47 -64.55 12.16
C LEU A 217 -7.46 -63.39 12.21
N ILE A 218 -7.88 -62.24 12.77
CA ILE A 218 -7.07 -61.02 12.83
C ILE A 218 -6.25 -60.97 14.12
N THR A 219 -6.79 -61.49 15.23
CA THR A 219 -6.16 -61.39 16.56
C THR A 219 -5.26 -62.58 16.90
N ASP A 220 -5.55 -63.77 16.38
CA ASP A 220 -4.81 -64.98 16.73
C ASP A 220 -3.48 -65.07 15.96
N VAL A 221 -2.47 -65.67 16.60
CA VAL A 221 -1.17 -65.94 15.98
C VAL A 221 -1.35 -66.92 14.81
N PRO A 222 -0.58 -66.79 13.70
CA PRO A 222 -0.63 -67.75 12.60
C PRO A 222 -0.51 -69.20 13.11
N PRO A 223 -1.23 -70.16 12.49
CA PRO A 223 -1.14 -71.56 12.89
C PRO A 223 0.29 -72.09 12.87
N ALA A 224 0.65 -72.90 13.85
CA ALA A 224 1.99 -73.47 13.99
C ALA A 224 2.47 -74.13 12.68
N GLY A 225 3.67 -73.76 12.23
CA GLY A 225 4.28 -74.22 10.98
C GLY A 225 3.82 -73.47 9.72
N LYS A 226 3.06 -72.37 9.85
CA LYS A 226 2.63 -71.48 8.75
C LYS A 226 3.00 -70.03 8.98
N GLU A 227 3.95 -69.75 9.87
CA GLU A 227 4.41 -68.40 10.24
C GLU A 227 4.97 -67.63 9.02
N TYR A 228 5.48 -68.35 8.01
CA TYR A 228 5.96 -67.77 6.75
C TYR A 228 4.85 -67.26 5.83
N ARG A 229 3.57 -67.59 6.08
CA ARG A 229 2.43 -67.14 5.26
C ARG A 229 1.91 -65.83 5.80
N THR A 230 2.55 -64.73 5.41
CA THR A 230 2.09 -63.39 5.76
C THR A 230 1.13 -62.82 4.68
N PRO A 231 0.18 -61.93 5.04
CA PRO A 231 -0.73 -61.31 4.08
C PRO A 231 -0.03 -60.62 2.91
N GLU A 232 1.14 -60.04 3.15
CA GLU A 232 1.95 -59.29 2.17
C GLU A 232 2.31 -60.13 0.95
N MET A 233 2.54 -61.43 1.15
CA MET A 233 2.86 -62.38 0.08
C MET A 233 1.73 -62.51 -0.95
N TYR A 234 0.50 -62.18 -0.56
CA TYR A 234 -0.69 -62.33 -1.40
C TYR A 234 -1.20 -61.00 -1.97
N TYR A 235 -0.71 -59.84 -1.51
CA TYR A 235 -1.22 -58.53 -1.95
C TYR A 235 -1.25 -58.36 -3.47
N LYS A 236 -0.17 -58.75 -4.16
CA LYS A 236 -0.10 -58.64 -5.63
C LYS A 236 -1.14 -59.51 -6.33
N THR A 237 -1.40 -60.72 -5.83
CA THR A 237 -2.34 -61.66 -6.46
C THR A 237 -3.79 -61.29 -6.16
N VAL A 238 -4.07 -60.72 -4.98
CA VAL A 238 -5.44 -60.33 -4.58
C VAL A 238 -5.83 -58.92 -5.02
N LEU A 239 -4.88 -58.05 -5.41
CA LEU A 239 -5.15 -56.66 -5.81
C LEU A 239 -6.19 -56.55 -6.93
N LYS A 240 -6.16 -57.44 -7.92
CA LYS A 240 -7.16 -57.48 -9.00
C LYS A 240 -8.57 -57.74 -8.46
N GLY A 241 -8.70 -58.60 -7.45
CA GLY A 241 -9.96 -58.87 -6.77
C GLY A 241 -10.41 -57.70 -5.89
N ALA A 242 -9.48 -57.09 -5.16
CA ALA A 242 -9.76 -55.94 -4.30
C ALA A 242 -10.33 -54.75 -5.09
N ARG A 243 -9.83 -54.49 -6.30
CA ARG A 243 -10.39 -53.46 -7.20
C ARG A 243 -11.85 -53.70 -7.54
N LYS A 244 -12.24 -54.96 -7.80
CA LYS A 244 -13.64 -55.30 -8.06
C LYS A 244 -14.53 -55.07 -6.84
N ILE A 245 -14.03 -55.35 -5.63
CA ILE A 245 -14.76 -55.04 -4.40
C ILE A 245 -14.93 -53.53 -4.25
N ALA A 246 -13.89 -52.74 -4.56
CA ALA A 246 -13.95 -51.29 -4.50
C ALA A 246 -15.00 -50.70 -5.46
N ASP A 247 -15.17 -51.28 -6.65
CA ASP A 247 -16.21 -50.86 -7.60
C ASP A 247 -17.64 -51.10 -7.09
N GLU A 248 -17.83 -52.09 -6.21
CA GLU A 248 -19.12 -52.41 -5.59
C GLU A 248 -19.39 -51.60 -4.30
N CYS A 249 -18.38 -50.89 -3.77
CA CYS A 249 -18.54 -50.11 -2.54
C CYS A 249 -19.39 -48.85 -2.80
N PRO A 250 -20.38 -48.56 -1.93
CA PRO A 250 -21.16 -47.33 -2.04
C PRO A 250 -20.26 -46.11 -1.83
N ARG A 251 -20.27 -45.18 -2.78
CA ARG A 251 -19.41 -43.99 -2.74
C ARG A 251 -19.93 -42.89 -1.80
N TYR A 252 -21.13 -43.05 -1.27
CA TYR A 252 -21.87 -42.02 -0.53
C TYR A 252 -22.33 -42.47 0.86
N VAL A 253 -21.93 -43.66 1.32
CA VAL A 253 -22.30 -44.19 2.64
C VAL A 253 -21.08 -44.20 3.55
N ILE A 254 -21.21 -43.57 4.71
CA ILE A 254 -20.19 -43.60 5.76
C ILE A 254 -20.62 -44.63 6.81
N ILE A 255 -19.71 -45.56 7.10
CA ILE A 255 -19.83 -46.59 8.14
C ILE A 255 -18.91 -46.18 9.28
N GLU A 256 -19.50 -45.89 10.43
CA GLU A 256 -18.78 -45.54 11.68
C GLU A 256 -18.39 -46.79 12.48
#